data_AF-G0ULP1-F1
#
_entry.id   AF-G0ULP1-F1
#
_cell.length_a   1.000
_cell.length_b   1.000
_cell.length_c   1.000
_cell.angle_alpha   90.00
_cell.angle_beta   90.00
_cell.angle_gamma   90.00
#
_symmetry.space_group_name_H-M   'P 1'
#
loop_
_entity.id
_entity.type
_entity.pdbx_description
1 polymer ?
#
loop_
_entity_poly.entity_id
_entity_poly.type
_entity_poly.pdbx_seq_one_letter_code
_entity_poly.pdbx_strand_id
1 'polypeptide(L)'
;MTTMQVTSGEGSRRADGQTMESEVNTATVLRYPFQHLELGWLMEYIETCLPEEERRPAATRLLNDFMAFAVLHGDPFLEKASCEFYKYVNKGSENRPRLSKDLSSQWGVVYAIFEAIQKASKYPQSDMNVRAHILEHIEKTMKDVGIVVSTQPRSGTSKAAEVITSVAAHVQRMRGAPESQEIYSSMMRLLRMLFFCFSPCIGVYSIFQDAISNGKGTFVCCEGCPCYNKLRNAYTLFIRDVEKMKVVDCLLMMAVKEEDAIACRLMRDLFTRLDYRNPFLDKPVRRIQNGSLFAARVTLFDALHNVKELLSDTRASPSRLTPHVESILLALYVVRREIKSIRDSSEQIEIVDQAIAAADAVYVRLGTDKVVQHLRTLKDHIFTIFAFLSDPEFHLAVHSRDLSNPRGQGGTKCCNPACPGNARETLKCSGCRMTSYCGVACQRADYKSHRPLCTEMGRRKATPNVVKVVETEIRVLKPIGLS
;
A
#
# COMPACT_ATOMS: atom_id res chain seq x y z
N MET A 1 -41.43 -46.49 44.68
CA MET A 1 -41.35 -46.28 46.14
C MET A 1 -39.97 -45.70 46.46
N THR A 2 -39.98 -44.52 47.11
CA THR A 2 -38.98 -44.03 48.08
C THR A 2 -37.57 -43.69 47.54
N THR A 3 -37.26 -42.42 47.19
CA THR A 3 -36.58 -41.39 48.03
C THR A 3 -35.43 -41.90 48.93
N MET A 4 -34.19 -41.41 48.79
CA MET A 4 -33.65 -40.14 49.34
C MET A 4 -32.12 -40.14 49.62
N GLN A 5 -31.53 -38.96 49.36
CA GLN A 5 -30.48 -38.23 50.10
C GLN A 5 -28.97 -38.60 50.11
N VAL A 6 -28.21 -37.77 49.38
CA VAL A 6 -27.23 -36.74 49.85
C VAL A 6 -26.38 -37.06 51.08
N THR A 7 -25.04 -37.02 50.91
CA THR A 7 -24.13 -36.26 51.79
C THR A 7 -22.91 -35.71 51.05
N SER A 8 -22.60 -34.47 51.41
CA SER A 8 -21.53 -33.55 51.02
C SER A 8 -20.10 -33.96 51.39
N GLY A 9 -19.13 -33.48 50.61
CA GLY A 9 -17.72 -33.42 50.99
C GLY A 9 -16.95 -32.49 50.05
N GLU A 10 -16.88 -31.21 50.39
CA GLU A 10 -15.97 -30.24 49.77
C GLU A 10 -14.52 -30.53 50.20
N GLY A 11 -13.57 -30.47 49.26
CA GLY A 11 -12.15 -30.53 49.61
C GLY A 11 -11.21 -30.65 48.42
N SER A 12 -10.74 -29.49 47.93
CA SER A 12 -9.49 -29.32 47.17
C SER A 12 -9.48 -29.73 45.69
N ARG A 13 -10.02 -28.87 44.82
CA ARG A 13 -9.62 -28.86 43.40
C ARG A 13 -8.40 -27.95 43.22
N ARG A 14 -7.24 -28.59 43.03
CA ARG A 14 -6.05 -27.96 42.43
C ARG A 14 -6.45 -27.34 41.10
N ALA A 15 -6.13 -26.07 40.94
CA ALA A 15 -6.27 -25.35 39.68
C ALA A 15 -5.16 -25.84 38.73
N ASP A 16 -5.49 -26.81 37.88
CA ASP A 16 -4.70 -27.06 36.68
C ASP A 16 -4.97 -25.93 35.70
N GLY A 17 -3.96 -25.06 35.56
CA GLY A 17 -3.92 -24.03 34.55
C GLY A 17 -3.80 -24.66 33.18
N GLN A 18 -4.94 -25.01 32.57
CA GLN A 18 -5.02 -25.16 31.12
C GLN A 18 -4.80 -23.78 30.50
N THR A 19 -3.58 -23.53 30.05
CA THR A 19 -3.29 -22.61 28.96
C THR A 19 -4.22 -22.95 27.81
N MET A 20 -5.25 -22.15 27.58
CA MET A 20 -5.93 -22.09 26.29
C MET A 20 -4.87 -21.71 25.26
N GLU A 21 -4.28 -22.70 24.61
CA GLU A 21 -3.64 -22.52 23.32
C GLU A 21 -4.73 -21.99 22.38
N SER A 22 -4.67 -20.70 22.09
CA SER A 22 -5.45 -20.07 21.03
C SER A 22 -5.14 -20.85 19.76
N GLU A 23 -6.07 -21.67 19.27
CA GLU A 23 -5.96 -22.39 18.01
C GLU A 23 -5.68 -21.38 16.89
N VAL A 24 -4.41 -21.34 16.48
CA VAL A 24 -3.94 -20.57 15.34
C VAL A 24 -4.30 -21.36 14.10
N ASN A 25 -5.18 -20.83 13.25
CA ASN A 25 -5.39 -21.38 11.93
C ASN A 25 -4.13 -21.16 11.07
N THR A 26 -3.29 -22.19 10.95
CA THR A 26 -2.08 -22.21 10.12
C THR A 26 -2.36 -22.42 8.63
N ALA A 27 -3.61 -22.73 8.25
CA ALA A 27 -3.99 -22.99 6.86
C ALA A 27 -4.24 -21.72 6.04
N THR A 28 -4.35 -20.55 6.67
CA THR A 28 -4.50 -19.27 5.96
C THR A 28 -3.17 -18.86 5.33
N VAL A 29 -3.01 -19.11 4.03
CA VAL A 29 -1.87 -18.61 3.25
C VAL A 29 -2.08 -17.12 2.97
N LEU A 30 -1.52 -16.28 3.84
CA LEU A 30 -1.49 -14.84 3.67
C LEU A 30 -0.31 -14.47 2.76
N ARG A 31 -0.57 -14.14 1.48
CA ARG A 31 0.44 -13.52 0.58
C ARG A 31 0.60 -12.03 0.90
N TYR A 32 0.76 -11.17 -0.10
CA TYR A 32 0.73 -9.72 0.12
C TYR A 32 -0.54 -9.31 0.89
N PRO A 33 -0.46 -8.44 1.92
CA PRO A 33 0.68 -7.63 2.36
C PRO A 33 1.52 -8.23 3.50
N PHE A 34 1.53 -9.56 3.67
CA PHE A 34 2.23 -10.22 4.79
C PHE A 34 3.39 -11.11 4.35
N GLN A 35 3.43 -11.48 3.06
CA GLN A 35 4.50 -12.25 2.43
C GLN A 35 4.86 -11.68 1.05
N HIS A 36 5.86 -12.28 0.39
CA HIS A 36 6.34 -11.82 -0.92
C HIS A 36 5.26 -11.89 -2.01
N LEU A 37 5.37 -10.99 -2.99
CA LEU A 37 4.56 -11.03 -4.21
C LEU A 37 5.18 -12.01 -5.20
N GLU A 38 4.40 -12.96 -5.69
CA GLU A 38 4.74 -13.82 -6.81
C GLU A 38 4.36 -13.13 -8.12
N LEU A 39 5.38 -12.78 -8.93
CA LEU A 39 5.17 -12.10 -10.22
C LEU A 39 5.23 -13.04 -11.42
N GLY A 40 5.29 -14.36 -11.21
CA GLY A 40 5.36 -15.35 -12.30
C GLY A 40 4.21 -15.21 -13.31
N TRP A 41 2.99 -15.04 -12.82
CA TRP A 41 1.81 -14.81 -13.66
C TRP A 41 1.91 -13.52 -14.49
N LEU A 42 2.55 -12.47 -13.95
CA LEU A 42 2.70 -11.19 -14.64
C LEU A 42 3.77 -11.29 -15.74
N MET A 43 4.85 -12.01 -15.46
CA MET A 43 5.87 -12.33 -16.46
C MET A 43 5.28 -13.16 -17.60
N GLU A 44 4.55 -14.23 -17.27
CA GLU A 44 3.84 -15.07 -18.24
C GLU A 44 2.85 -14.26 -19.06
N TYR A 45 2.06 -13.39 -18.43
CA TYR A 45 1.16 -12.46 -19.10
C TYR A 45 1.89 -11.60 -20.13
N ILE A 46 3.01 -10.96 -19.75
CA ILE A 46 3.79 -10.11 -20.67
C ILE A 46 4.31 -10.92 -21.85
N GLU A 47 4.73 -12.16 -21.65
CA GLU A 47 5.30 -12.99 -22.71
C GLU A 47 4.24 -13.56 -23.66
N THR A 48 3.13 -14.03 -23.11
CA THR A 48 2.12 -14.77 -23.85
C THR A 48 1.03 -13.89 -24.42
N CYS A 49 0.70 -12.78 -23.75
CA CYS A 49 -0.49 -11.99 -24.06
C CYS A 49 -0.18 -10.67 -24.77
N LEU A 50 1.05 -10.14 -24.65
CA LEU A 50 1.44 -8.88 -25.30
C LEU A 50 2.22 -9.13 -26.60
N PRO A 51 1.97 -8.30 -27.64
CA PRO A 51 2.81 -8.25 -28.84
C PRO A 51 4.28 -7.99 -28.48
N GLU A 52 5.22 -8.54 -29.25
CA GLU A 52 6.65 -8.52 -28.92
C GLU A 52 7.20 -7.10 -28.71
N GLU A 53 6.76 -6.17 -29.56
CA GLU A 53 7.09 -4.75 -29.52
C GLU A 53 6.57 -4.03 -28.26
N GLU A 54 5.49 -4.52 -27.65
CA GLU A 54 4.88 -3.92 -26.45
C GLU A 54 5.45 -4.50 -25.15
N ARG A 55 6.05 -5.69 -25.18
CA ARG A 55 6.55 -6.39 -23.97
C ARG A 55 7.52 -5.55 -23.16
N ARG A 56 8.54 -4.99 -23.82
CA ARG A 56 9.59 -4.21 -23.14
C ARG A 56 9.07 -2.87 -22.61
N PRO A 57 8.35 -2.04 -23.39
CA PRO A 57 7.68 -0.86 -22.86
C PRO A 57 6.81 -1.16 -21.65
N ALA A 58 5.96 -2.20 -21.73
CA ALA A 58 5.08 -2.60 -20.63
C ALA A 58 5.86 -3.03 -19.38
N ALA A 59 6.85 -3.91 -19.53
CA ALA A 59 7.67 -4.38 -18.41
C ALA A 59 8.49 -3.25 -17.77
N THR A 60 9.03 -2.33 -18.57
CA THR A 60 9.77 -1.16 -18.05
C THR A 60 8.84 -0.22 -17.29
N ARG A 61 7.63 0.01 -17.82
CA ARG A 61 6.63 0.86 -17.19
C ARG A 61 6.17 0.29 -15.84
N LEU A 62 5.83 -0.99 -15.80
CA LEU A 62 5.45 -1.73 -14.60
C LEU A 62 6.55 -1.69 -13.53
N LEU A 63 7.81 -1.87 -13.94
CA LEU A 63 8.94 -1.81 -13.02
C LEU A 63 9.11 -0.42 -12.40
N ASN A 64 8.95 0.65 -13.20
CA ASN A 64 8.97 2.02 -12.70
C ASN A 64 7.86 2.26 -11.67
N ASP A 65 6.65 1.74 -11.92
CA ASP A 65 5.55 1.83 -10.96
C ASP A 65 5.85 1.10 -9.66
N PHE A 66 6.33 -0.14 -9.74
CA PHE A 66 6.66 -0.91 -8.54
C PHE A 66 7.72 -0.20 -7.70
N MET A 67 8.77 0.32 -8.32
CA MET A 67 9.79 1.11 -7.61
C MET A 67 9.19 2.39 -7.00
N ALA A 68 8.36 3.12 -7.74
CA ALA A 68 7.76 4.37 -7.26
C ALA A 68 6.85 4.15 -6.05
N PHE A 69 5.97 3.14 -6.09
CA PHE A 69 5.09 2.81 -4.97
C PHE A 69 5.83 2.16 -3.80
N ALA A 70 6.88 1.39 -4.07
CA ALA A 70 7.79 0.86 -3.05
C ALA A 70 8.46 2.00 -2.27
N VAL A 71 9.01 3.00 -2.98
CA VAL A 71 9.66 4.18 -2.41
C VAL A 71 8.66 5.06 -1.63
N LEU A 72 7.46 5.26 -2.19
CA LEU A 72 6.40 6.06 -1.58
C LEU A 72 6.03 5.52 -0.20
N HIS A 73 5.72 4.22 -0.11
CA HIS A 73 5.20 3.61 1.12
C HIS A 73 6.27 2.98 2.02
N GLY A 74 7.50 2.79 1.51
CA GLY A 74 8.49 1.91 2.13
C GLY A 74 7.97 0.47 2.20
N ASP A 75 7.45 -0.04 1.09
CA ASP A 75 6.86 -1.38 0.99
C ASP A 75 7.94 -2.45 0.75
N PRO A 76 8.33 -3.24 1.76
CA PRO A 76 9.42 -4.20 1.61
C PRO A 76 9.10 -5.35 0.63
N PHE A 77 7.82 -5.66 0.44
CA PHE A 77 7.41 -6.74 -0.45
C PHE A 77 7.42 -6.29 -1.90
N LEU A 78 6.94 -5.07 -2.17
CA LEU A 78 7.02 -4.47 -3.50
C LEU A 78 8.47 -4.11 -3.86
N GLU A 79 9.31 -3.73 -2.88
CA GLU A 79 10.75 -3.57 -3.08
C GLU A 79 11.41 -4.87 -3.59
N LYS A 80 11.15 -5.99 -2.92
CA LYS A 80 11.68 -7.30 -3.33
C LYS A 80 11.16 -7.70 -4.71
N ALA A 81 9.86 -7.51 -4.95
CA ALA A 81 9.21 -7.80 -6.22
C ALA A 81 9.84 -6.97 -7.37
N SER A 82 10.15 -5.69 -7.13
CA SER A 82 10.83 -4.83 -8.09
C SER A 82 12.22 -5.38 -8.46
N CYS A 83 12.99 -5.88 -7.48
CA CYS A 83 14.30 -6.49 -7.75
C CYS A 83 14.19 -7.78 -8.57
N GLU A 84 13.20 -8.64 -8.27
CA GLU A 84 12.97 -9.88 -9.01
C GLU A 84 12.52 -9.58 -10.45
N PHE A 85 11.60 -8.63 -10.60
CA PHE A 85 11.09 -8.20 -11.89
C PHE A 85 12.18 -7.51 -12.73
N TYR A 86 13.04 -6.70 -12.12
CA TYR A 86 14.23 -6.14 -12.79
C TYR A 86 15.11 -7.22 -13.42
N LYS A 87 15.36 -8.33 -12.70
CA LYS A 87 16.15 -9.44 -13.22
C LYS A 87 15.47 -10.08 -14.42
N TYR A 88 14.14 -10.21 -14.38
CA TYR A 88 13.35 -10.68 -15.51
C TYR A 88 13.50 -9.77 -16.74
N VAL A 89 13.30 -8.45 -16.59
CA VAL A 89 13.42 -7.50 -17.72
C VAL A 89 14.83 -7.52 -18.33
N ASN A 90 15.85 -7.78 -17.52
CA ASN A 90 17.25 -7.86 -17.96
C ASN A 90 17.72 -9.25 -18.42
N LYS A 91 16.95 -10.31 -18.18
CA LYS A 91 17.28 -11.68 -18.58
C LYS A 91 16.94 -12.00 -20.05
N GLY A 92 16.50 -11.02 -20.84
CA GLY A 92 16.03 -11.23 -22.21
C GLY A 92 16.97 -12.08 -23.09
N SER A 93 16.37 -12.91 -23.96
CA SER A 93 17.05 -13.75 -24.95
C SER A 93 18.04 -12.93 -25.80
N GLU A 94 18.98 -13.60 -26.47
CA GLU A 94 20.09 -13.00 -27.24
C GLU A 94 19.70 -11.83 -28.17
N ASN A 95 18.42 -11.68 -28.51
CA ASN A 95 17.88 -10.63 -29.38
C ASN A 95 17.32 -9.39 -28.65
N ARG A 96 17.29 -9.32 -27.31
CA ARG A 96 16.75 -8.16 -26.58
C ARG A 96 17.88 -7.25 -26.06
N PRO A 97 17.84 -5.92 -26.31
CA PRO A 97 18.80 -4.99 -25.70
C PRO A 97 18.71 -5.07 -24.17
N ARG A 98 19.80 -5.15 -23.42
CA ARG A 98 19.71 -5.15 -21.94
C ARG A 98 19.34 -3.75 -21.43
N LEU A 99 18.62 -3.62 -20.31
CA LEU A 99 18.53 -2.32 -19.65
C LEU A 99 19.89 -2.07 -18.99
N SER A 100 20.53 -0.97 -19.37
CA SER A 100 21.90 -0.72 -18.95
C SER A 100 21.93 -0.40 -17.45
N LYS A 101 22.83 -1.06 -16.72
CA LYS A 101 23.29 -0.58 -15.40
C LYS A 101 24.18 0.65 -15.53
N ASP A 102 24.51 1.04 -16.75
CA ASP A 102 25.25 2.26 -17.03
C ASP A 102 24.45 3.48 -16.58
N LEU A 103 25.11 4.27 -15.75
CA LEU A 103 24.61 5.54 -15.24
C LEU A 103 24.52 6.60 -16.33
N SER A 104 25.06 6.35 -17.54
CA SER A 104 24.79 7.17 -18.72
C SER A 104 23.31 7.20 -19.13
N SER A 105 22.53 6.22 -18.68
CA SER A 105 21.08 6.17 -18.90
C SER A 105 20.32 6.68 -17.67
N GLN A 106 19.26 7.46 -17.90
CA GLN A 106 18.36 7.93 -16.82
C GLN A 106 17.84 6.77 -15.97
N TRP A 107 17.60 5.62 -16.61
CA TRP A 107 17.11 4.44 -15.94
C TRP A 107 18.15 3.81 -15.00
N GLY A 108 19.42 3.75 -15.42
CA GLY A 108 20.53 3.31 -14.56
C GLY A 108 20.65 4.18 -13.31
N VAL A 109 20.48 5.49 -13.44
CA VAL A 109 20.45 6.44 -12.32
C VAL A 109 19.28 6.13 -11.36
N VAL A 110 18.05 6.02 -11.88
CA VAL A 110 16.86 5.71 -11.06
C VAL A 110 17.05 4.41 -10.26
N TYR A 111 17.53 3.36 -10.91
CA TYR A 111 17.73 2.06 -10.27
C TYR A 111 18.84 2.10 -9.21
N ALA A 112 19.96 2.78 -9.48
CA ALA A 112 21.04 2.93 -8.51
C ALA A 112 20.58 3.66 -7.23
N ILE A 113 19.74 4.70 -7.38
CA ILE A 113 19.13 5.40 -6.24
C ILE A 113 18.15 4.47 -5.49
N PHE A 114 17.35 3.69 -6.22
CA PHE A 114 16.45 2.70 -5.63
C PHE A 114 17.21 1.65 -4.80
N GLU A 115 18.31 1.10 -5.32
CA GLU A 115 19.18 0.17 -4.57
C GLU A 115 19.79 0.83 -3.32
N ALA A 116 20.18 2.11 -3.40
CA ALA A 116 20.66 2.87 -2.26
C ALA A 116 19.59 3.04 -1.18
N ILE A 117 18.34 3.37 -1.55
CA ILE A 117 17.18 3.43 -0.64
C ILE A 117 16.95 2.08 0.03
N GLN A 118 16.96 1.00 -0.75
CA GLN A 118 16.73 -0.35 -0.23
C GLN A 118 17.80 -0.74 0.81
N LYS A 119 19.07 -0.46 0.54
CA LYS A 119 20.15 -0.71 1.52
C LYS A 119 20.02 0.18 2.75
N ALA A 120 19.71 1.46 2.54
CA ALA A 120 19.49 2.42 3.63
C ALA A 120 18.31 2.02 4.53
N SER A 121 17.27 1.38 3.99
CA SER A 121 16.13 0.88 4.79
C SER A 121 16.54 -0.11 5.89
N LYS A 122 17.64 -0.85 5.67
CA LYS A 122 18.16 -1.87 6.61
C LYS A 122 19.04 -1.27 7.71
N TYR A 123 19.47 -0.01 7.56
CA TYR A 123 20.39 0.67 8.46
C TYR A 123 20.01 0.60 9.95
N PRO A 124 18.75 0.86 10.35
CA PRO A 124 18.39 0.88 11.78
C PRO A 124 18.59 -0.46 12.49
N GLN A 125 18.44 -1.57 11.76
CA GLN A 125 18.53 -2.94 12.29
C GLN A 125 19.90 -3.59 12.07
N SER A 126 20.81 -2.90 11.39
CA SER A 126 22.13 -3.42 11.02
C SER A 126 23.16 -3.19 12.13
N ASP A 127 24.16 -4.06 12.20
CA ASP A 127 25.34 -3.84 13.04
C ASP A 127 26.23 -2.69 12.53
N MET A 128 27.25 -2.32 13.30
CA MET A 128 28.07 -1.15 13.01
C MET A 128 28.90 -1.26 11.73
N ASN A 129 29.38 -2.47 11.39
CA ASN A 129 30.16 -2.69 10.17
C ASN A 129 29.25 -2.59 8.95
N VAL A 130 28.07 -3.22 9.02
CA VAL A 130 27.06 -3.15 7.96
C VAL A 130 26.57 -1.71 7.77
N ARG A 131 26.33 -0.96 8.86
CA ARG A 131 25.98 0.46 8.81
C ARG A 131 27.04 1.30 8.11
N ALA A 132 28.33 1.08 8.40
CA ALA A 132 29.42 1.77 7.73
C ALA A 132 29.44 1.50 6.21
N HIS A 133 29.30 0.23 5.80
CA HIS A 133 29.21 -0.14 4.39
C HIS A 133 27.98 0.43 3.68
N ILE A 134 26.84 0.51 4.35
CA ILE A 134 25.63 1.16 3.80
C ILE A 134 25.93 2.63 3.50
N LEU A 135 26.54 3.36 4.44
CA LEU A 135 26.87 4.78 4.27
C LEU A 135 27.90 5.01 3.17
N GLU A 136 28.93 4.16 3.10
CA GLU A 136 29.92 4.16 2.01
C GLU A 136 29.26 3.93 0.65
N HIS A 137 28.35 2.96 0.57
CA HIS A 137 27.63 2.68 -0.67
C HIS A 137 26.75 3.87 -1.09
N ILE A 138 26.02 4.49 -0.16
CA ILE A 138 25.21 5.69 -0.45
C ILE A 138 26.10 6.82 -0.96
N GLU A 139 27.22 7.10 -0.28
CA GLU A 139 28.15 8.15 -0.69
C GLU A 139 28.72 7.91 -2.08
N LYS A 140 29.13 6.69 -2.38
CA LYS A 140 29.59 6.30 -3.72
C LYS A 140 28.49 6.54 -4.76
N THR A 141 27.27 6.06 -4.53
CA THR A 141 26.14 6.27 -5.44
C THR A 141 25.86 7.76 -5.66
N MET A 142 25.90 8.59 -4.60
CA MET A 142 25.70 10.04 -4.73
C MET A 142 26.79 10.71 -5.56
N LYS A 143 28.05 10.28 -5.42
CA LYS A 143 29.17 10.77 -6.23
C LYS A 143 28.97 10.41 -7.70
N ASP A 144 28.67 9.15 -7.99
CA ASP A 144 28.52 8.64 -9.34
C ASP A 144 27.32 9.32 -10.06
N VAL A 145 26.19 9.45 -9.36
CA VAL A 145 25.01 10.17 -9.87
C VAL A 145 25.30 11.67 -10.03
N GLY A 146 26.06 12.28 -9.11
CA GLY A 146 26.47 13.68 -9.21
C GLY A 146 27.26 13.98 -10.47
N ILE A 147 28.19 13.09 -10.85
CA ILE A 147 28.95 13.21 -12.11
C ILE A 147 28.00 13.22 -13.32
N VAL A 148 27.00 12.33 -13.34
CA VAL A 148 26.01 12.29 -14.44
C VAL A 148 25.19 13.57 -14.49
N VAL A 149 24.72 14.08 -13.35
CA VAL A 149 23.94 15.32 -13.27
C VAL A 149 24.74 16.51 -13.80
N SER A 150 26.04 16.58 -13.49
CA SER A 150 26.91 17.66 -13.95
C SER A 150 27.27 17.55 -15.44
N THR A 151 27.41 16.34 -15.97
CA THR A 151 27.84 16.10 -17.36
C THR A 151 26.70 16.05 -18.36
N GLN A 152 25.47 15.74 -17.91
CA GLN A 152 24.26 15.69 -18.73
C GLN A 152 23.12 16.49 -18.07
N PRO A 153 23.22 17.83 -18.01
CA PRO A 153 22.18 18.66 -17.44
C PRO A 153 20.85 18.52 -18.22
N ARG A 154 19.81 18.04 -17.55
CA ARG A 154 18.42 17.95 -18.03
C ARG A 154 17.51 18.86 -17.20
N SER A 155 16.26 19.02 -17.61
CA SER A 155 15.22 19.69 -16.80
C SER A 155 15.13 19.04 -15.40
N GLY A 156 15.17 19.83 -14.32
CA GLY A 156 15.12 19.33 -12.92
C GLY A 156 16.47 19.02 -12.27
N THR A 157 17.59 19.13 -12.98
CA THR A 157 18.94 18.81 -12.47
C THR A 157 19.44 19.71 -11.34
N SER A 158 19.02 20.98 -11.29
CA SER A 158 19.35 21.88 -10.18
C SER A 158 18.83 21.35 -8.84
N LYS A 159 17.58 20.87 -8.78
CA LYS A 159 17.02 20.28 -7.57
C LYS A 159 17.70 18.97 -7.19
N ALA A 160 18.02 18.13 -8.18
CA ALA A 160 18.76 16.90 -7.95
C ALA A 160 20.15 17.17 -7.34
N ALA A 161 20.89 18.16 -7.84
CA ALA A 161 22.21 18.54 -7.32
C ALA A 161 22.16 19.03 -5.86
N GLU A 162 21.17 19.85 -5.51
CA GLU A 162 20.93 20.28 -4.12
C GLU A 162 20.66 19.10 -3.19
N VAL A 163 19.81 18.16 -3.63
CA VAL A 163 19.43 17.00 -2.85
C VAL A 163 20.64 16.06 -2.68
N ILE A 164 21.44 15.82 -3.73
CA ILE A 164 22.68 15.01 -3.67
C ILE A 164 23.62 15.58 -2.61
N THR A 165 23.86 16.89 -2.64
CA THR A 165 24.73 17.58 -1.67
C THR A 165 24.17 17.42 -0.25
N SER A 166 22.86 17.55 -0.09
CA SER A 166 22.18 17.37 1.20
C SER A 166 22.27 15.94 1.72
N VAL A 167 22.15 14.93 0.85
CA VAL A 167 22.32 13.50 1.22
C VAL A 167 23.75 13.26 1.70
N ALA A 168 24.76 13.74 0.96
CA ALA A 168 26.16 13.58 1.34
C ALA A 168 26.45 14.19 2.73
N ALA A 169 25.93 15.39 3.01
CA ALA A 169 26.05 16.00 4.34
C ALA A 169 25.39 15.15 5.45
N HIS A 170 24.22 14.57 5.18
CA HIS A 170 23.55 13.69 6.14
C HIS A 170 24.32 12.37 6.36
N VAL A 171 24.96 11.82 5.32
CA VAL A 171 25.83 10.64 5.46
C VAL A 171 26.99 10.93 6.41
N GLN A 172 27.64 12.09 6.30
CA GLN A 172 28.72 12.46 7.23
C GLN A 172 28.20 12.63 8.66
N ARG A 173 27.03 13.24 8.83
CA ARG A 173 26.38 13.37 10.14
C ARG A 173 26.01 12.01 10.75
N MET A 174 25.55 11.05 9.93
CA MET A 174 25.27 9.68 10.37
C MET A 174 26.53 8.95 10.84
N ARG A 175 27.71 9.23 10.26
CA ARG A 175 28.98 8.65 10.76
C ARG A 175 29.33 9.15 12.16
N GLY A 176 29.09 10.43 12.43
CA GLY A 176 29.31 11.03 13.75
C GLY A 176 28.25 10.65 14.80
N ALA A 177 27.03 10.30 14.36
CA ALA A 177 25.91 9.95 15.23
C ALA A 177 25.11 8.76 14.67
N PRO A 178 25.65 7.53 14.69
CA PRO A 178 25.07 6.36 14.02
C PRO A 178 23.72 5.91 14.58
N GLU A 179 23.41 6.25 15.82
CA GLU A 179 22.12 5.90 16.46
C GLU A 179 21.04 6.99 16.28
N SER A 180 21.34 8.08 15.55
CA SER A 180 20.39 9.19 15.42
C SER A 180 19.27 8.88 14.43
N GLN A 181 18.10 8.55 15.00
CA GLN A 181 16.89 8.30 14.21
C GLN A 181 16.42 9.51 13.40
N GLU A 182 16.66 10.73 13.89
CA GLU A 182 16.27 11.97 13.23
C GLU A 182 17.09 12.22 11.96
N ILE A 183 18.42 12.06 12.07
CA ILE A 183 19.34 12.21 10.94
C ILE A 183 19.06 11.13 9.91
N TYR A 184 18.84 9.88 10.36
CA TYR A 184 18.45 8.77 9.49
C TYR A 184 17.15 9.05 8.74
N SER A 185 16.10 9.51 9.45
CA SER A 185 14.79 9.77 8.84
C SER A 185 14.88 10.91 7.82
N SER A 186 15.70 11.93 8.10
CA SER A 186 15.98 13.04 7.18
C SER A 186 16.75 12.58 5.95
N MET A 187 17.76 11.74 6.12
CA MET A 187 18.53 11.14 5.02
C MET A 187 17.63 10.29 4.13
N MET A 188 16.80 9.42 4.71
CA MET A 188 15.84 8.61 3.96
C MET A 188 14.87 9.46 3.16
N ARG A 189 14.35 10.55 3.75
CA ARG A 189 13.47 11.49 3.03
C ARG A 189 14.17 12.09 1.81
N LEU A 190 15.43 12.54 1.97
CA LEU A 190 16.20 13.11 0.87
C LEU A 190 16.50 12.08 -0.23
N LEU A 191 16.83 10.84 0.12
CA LEU A 191 17.04 9.76 -0.86
C LEU A 191 15.76 9.49 -1.66
N ARG A 192 14.59 9.45 -1.01
CA ARG A 192 13.30 9.29 -1.69
C ARG A 192 12.97 10.48 -2.60
N MET A 193 13.23 11.71 -2.15
CA MET A 193 13.11 12.90 -3.01
C MET A 193 14.00 12.79 -4.24
N LEU A 194 15.25 12.35 -4.06
CA LEU A 194 16.19 12.18 -5.17
C LEU A 194 15.71 11.14 -6.19
N PHE A 195 15.14 10.02 -5.73
CA PHE A 195 14.55 9.03 -6.63
C PHE A 195 13.51 9.65 -7.56
N PHE A 196 12.62 10.48 -7.04
CA PHE A 196 11.58 11.14 -7.84
C PHE A 196 12.09 12.28 -8.73
N CYS A 197 13.30 12.82 -8.50
CA CYS A 197 13.92 13.74 -9.46
C CYS A 197 14.23 13.06 -10.81
N PHE A 198 14.37 11.74 -10.84
CA PHE A 198 14.68 10.97 -12.06
C PHE A 198 13.58 10.01 -12.49
N SER A 199 12.67 9.64 -11.58
CA SER A 199 11.53 8.76 -11.87
C SER A 199 10.60 9.37 -12.91
N PRO A 200 10.11 8.59 -13.89
CA PRO A 200 9.12 9.07 -14.84
C PRO A 200 7.71 9.21 -14.24
N CYS A 201 7.47 8.71 -13.03
CA CYS A 201 6.15 8.71 -12.37
C CYS A 201 5.86 10.04 -11.66
N ILE A 202 5.65 11.11 -12.43
CA ILE A 202 5.41 12.48 -11.94
C ILE A 202 4.17 12.57 -11.03
N GLY A 203 3.11 11.83 -11.35
CA GLY A 203 1.90 11.76 -10.53
C GLY A 203 2.17 11.20 -9.14
N VAL A 204 3.03 10.18 -9.03
CA VAL A 204 3.46 9.63 -7.74
C VAL A 204 4.36 10.61 -6.99
N TYR A 205 5.16 11.40 -7.70
CA TYR A 205 5.98 12.44 -7.07
C TYR A 205 5.13 13.57 -6.45
N SER A 206 4.10 14.06 -7.15
CA SER A 206 3.15 15.03 -6.57
C SER A 206 2.51 14.46 -5.30
N ILE A 207 2.01 13.22 -5.37
CA ILE A 207 1.46 12.49 -4.22
C ILE A 207 2.46 12.44 -3.05
N PHE A 208 3.74 12.18 -3.33
CA PHE A 208 4.80 12.14 -2.33
C PHE A 208 5.10 13.52 -1.73
N GLN A 209 5.15 14.58 -2.53
CA GLN A 209 5.38 15.94 -2.06
C GLN A 209 4.24 16.45 -1.17
N ASP A 210 3.00 16.19 -1.56
CA ASP A 210 1.81 16.55 -0.80
C ASP A 210 1.79 15.83 0.55
N ALA A 211 2.12 14.54 0.54
CA ALA A 211 2.25 13.73 1.76
C ALA A 211 3.31 14.30 2.73
N ILE A 212 4.48 14.69 2.21
CA ILE A 212 5.53 15.32 3.02
C ILE A 212 5.06 16.66 3.59
N SER A 213 4.48 17.51 2.75
CA SER A 213 4.07 18.87 3.12
C SER A 213 2.99 18.85 4.20
N ASN A 214 2.12 17.85 4.17
CA ASN A 214 1.05 17.65 5.14
C ASN A 214 1.48 16.83 6.38
N GLY A 215 2.74 16.40 6.47
CA GLY A 215 3.20 15.54 7.56
C GLY A 215 2.44 14.20 7.62
N LYS A 216 1.94 13.71 6.49
CA LYS A 216 1.23 12.43 6.40
C LYS A 216 2.20 11.39 5.87
N GLY A 217 2.77 10.58 6.75
CA GLY A 217 3.54 9.41 6.32
C GLY A 217 2.59 8.27 5.94
N THR A 218 3.11 7.20 5.33
CA THR A 218 2.34 5.95 5.17
C THR A 218 3.18 4.74 5.49
N PHE A 219 2.53 3.59 5.71
CA PHE A 219 3.18 2.29 5.81
C PHE A 219 2.27 1.17 5.33
N VAL A 220 2.84 0.10 4.79
CA VAL A 220 2.08 -1.08 4.36
C VAL A 220 1.70 -1.93 5.56
N CYS A 221 0.55 -2.60 5.47
CA CYS A 221 0.09 -3.62 6.41
C CYS A 221 1.22 -4.61 6.71
N CYS A 222 1.25 -5.09 7.95
CA CYS A 222 2.25 -6.05 8.40
C CYS A 222 1.64 -6.94 9.49
N GLU A 223 2.31 -8.02 9.87
CA GLU A 223 1.79 -8.95 10.88
C GLU A 223 1.50 -8.27 12.24
N GLY A 224 2.16 -7.14 12.47
CA GLY A 224 1.98 -6.32 13.65
C GLY A 224 0.74 -5.41 13.66
N CYS A 225 -0.07 -5.37 12.59
CA CYS A 225 -1.23 -4.49 12.50
C CYS A 225 -2.54 -5.21 12.92
N PRO A 226 -3.57 -4.48 13.40
CA PRO A 226 -4.87 -5.07 13.72
C PRO A 226 -5.53 -5.82 12.55
N CYS A 227 -5.22 -5.45 11.30
CA CYS A 227 -5.72 -6.12 10.10
C CYS A 227 -5.25 -7.57 10.02
N TYR A 228 -4.02 -7.87 10.45
CA TYR A 228 -3.49 -9.23 10.47
C TYR A 228 -4.29 -10.13 11.41
N ASN A 229 -4.55 -9.67 12.64
CA ASN A 229 -5.34 -10.43 13.63
C ASN A 229 -6.77 -10.69 13.15
N LYS A 230 -7.40 -9.70 12.50
CA LYS A 230 -8.74 -9.87 11.91
C LYS A 230 -8.77 -10.96 10.84
N LEU A 231 -7.72 -11.04 10.02
CA LEU A 231 -7.63 -12.01 8.92
C LEU A 231 -7.28 -13.42 9.42
N ARG A 232 -6.41 -13.53 10.43
CA ARG A 232 -6.01 -14.82 11.02
C ARG A 232 -7.16 -15.56 11.71
N ASN A 233 -8.05 -14.82 12.35
CA ASN A 233 -9.13 -15.39 13.17
C ASN A 233 -10.46 -15.57 12.40
N ALA A 234 -10.52 -15.16 11.13
CA ALA A 234 -11.76 -15.13 10.35
C ALA A 234 -11.64 -16.00 9.08
N TYR A 235 -11.85 -17.31 9.22
CA TYR A 235 -11.90 -18.33 8.16
C TYR A 235 -10.59 -18.52 7.36
N THR A 236 -10.39 -19.71 6.79
CA THR A 236 -9.30 -19.99 5.83
C THR A 236 -9.58 -19.23 4.53
N LEU A 237 -9.14 -17.97 4.47
CA LEU A 237 -9.19 -17.18 3.24
C LEU A 237 -7.92 -17.42 2.44
N PHE A 238 -8.05 -18.03 1.26
CA PHE A 238 -6.98 -18.07 0.27
C PHE A 238 -6.80 -16.66 -0.32
N ILE A 239 -5.94 -15.85 0.31
CA ILE A 239 -5.52 -14.55 -0.22
C ILE A 239 -4.41 -14.78 -1.26
N ARG A 240 -4.71 -15.55 -2.32
CA ARG A 240 -3.72 -15.83 -3.37
C ARG A 240 -3.57 -14.67 -4.35
N ASP A 241 -4.63 -13.89 -4.56
CA ASP A 241 -4.71 -12.94 -5.67
C ASP A 241 -4.62 -11.46 -5.26
N VAL A 242 -4.41 -11.15 -3.99
CA VAL A 242 -4.29 -9.75 -3.55
C VAL A 242 -3.04 -9.08 -4.12
N GLU A 243 -1.98 -9.84 -4.39
CA GLU A 243 -0.82 -9.33 -5.12
C GLU A 243 -1.18 -8.81 -6.52
N LYS A 244 -2.12 -9.48 -7.21
CA LYS A 244 -2.64 -9.01 -8.51
C LYS A 244 -3.35 -7.68 -8.34
N MET A 245 -4.15 -7.55 -7.29
CA MET A 245 -4.84 -6.29 -6.95
C MET A 245 -3.86 -5.19 -6.59
N LYS A 246 -2.72 -5.51 -5.96
CA LYS A 246 -1.67 -4.52 -5.71
C LYS A 246 -1.01 -4.04 -7.00
N VAL A 247 -0.74 -4.94 -7.95
CA VAL A 247 -0.22 -4.58 -9.28
C VAL A 247 -1.21 -3.67 -10.02
N VAL A 248 -2.49 -4.03 -9.99
CA VAL A 248 -3.58 -3.24 -10.57
C VAL A 248 -3.70 -1.87 -9.91
N ASP A 249 -3.65 -1.79 -8.57
CA ASP A 249 -3.74 -0.53 -7.83
C ASP A 249 -2.64 0.45 -8.26
N CYS A 250 -1.39 -0.04 -8.39
CA CYS A 250 -0.27 0.74 -8.90
C CYS A 250 -0.53 1.28 -10.31
N LEU A 251 -0.93 0.42 -11.25
CA LEU A 251 -1.18 0.81 -12.65
C LEU A 251 -2.35 1.78 -12.80
N LEU A 252 -3.42 1.59 -12.04
CA LEU A 252 -4.67 2.33 -12.16
C LEU A 252 -4.45 3.82 -11.86
N MET A 253 -3.64 4.13 -10.85
CA MET A 253 -3.28 5.51 -10.52
C MET A 253 -2.51 6.19 -11.66
N MET A 254 -1.62 5.46 -12.32
CA MET A 254 -0.85 5.99 -13.46
C MET A 254 -1.75 6.21 -14.68
N ALA A 255 -2.62 5.23 -14.97
CA ALA A 255 -3.52 5.28 -16.11
C ALA A 255 -4.47 6.49 -16.07
N VAL A 256 -4.85 6.93 -14.86
CA VAL A 256 -5.75 8.08 -14.69
C VAL A 256 -5.00 9.37 -14.41
N LYS A 257 -4.15 9.45 -13.37
CA LYS A 257 -3.52 10.72 -12.97
C LYS A 257 -2.48 11.22 -13.96
N GLU A 258 -1.80 10.33 -14.67
CA GLU A 258 -0.81 10.70 -15.69
C GLU A 258 -1.38 10.59 -17.11
N GLU A 259 -2.64 10.18 -17.26
CA GLU A 259 -3.24 9.83 -18.55
C GLU A 259 -2.37 8.85 -19.36
N ASP A 260 -1.66 7.95 -18.67
CA ASP A 260 -0.70 7.04 -19.29
C ASP A 260 -1.41 6.00 -20.17
N ALA A 261 -1.18 6.11 -21.48
CA ALA A 261 -1.80 5.23 -22.47
C ALA A 261 -1.37 3.76 -22.35
N ILE A 262 -0.11 3.49 -21.99
CA ILE A 262 0.41 2.12 -21.81
C ILE A 262 -0.26 1.51 -20.56
N ALA A 263 -0.25 2.24 -19.44
CA ALA A 263 -0.90 1.79 -18.21
C ALA A 263 -2.40 1.56 -18.42
N CYS A 264 -3.09 2.45 -19.14
CA CYS A 264 -4.51 2.33 -19.46
C CYS A 264 -4.81 1.10 -20.36
N ARG A 265 -3.94 0.77 -21.32
CA ARG A 265 -4.09 -0.46 -22.11
C ARG A 265 -3.87 -1.71 -21.27
N LEU A 266 -2.77 -1.77 -20.50
CA LEU A 266 -2.46 -2.91 -19.63
C LEU A 266 -3.59 -3.15 -18.63
N MET A 267 -4.12 -2.08 -18.03
CA MET A 267 -5.24 -2.16 -17.09
C MET A 267 -6.49 -2.77 -17.71
N ARG A 268 -6.88 -2.34 -18.91
CA ARG A 268 -8.06 -2.89 -19.61
C ARG A 268 -7.88 -4.38 -19.92
N ASP A 269 -6.72 -4.77 -20.43
CA ASP A 269 -6.45 -6.17 -20.76
C ASP A 269 -6.39 -7.05 -19.49
N LEU A 270 -5.71 -6.59 -18.43
CA LEU A 270 -5.70 -7.27 -17.14
C LEU A 270 -7.10 -7.41 -16.55
N PHE A 271 -7.97 -6.41 -16.70
CA PHE A 271 -9.36 -6.47 -16.23
C PHE A 271 -10.18 -7.54 -16.96
N THR A 272 -9.95 -7.76 -18.25
CA THR A 272 -10.61 -8.86 -18.97
C THR A 272 -10.13 -10.23 -18.52
N ARG A 273 -8.89 -10.34 -18.00
CA ARG A 273 -8.24 -11.62 -17.69
C ARG A 273 -8.34 -12.03 -16.24
N LEU A 274 -8.32 -11.07 -15.31
CA LEU A 274 -8.21 -11.35 -13.88
C LEU A 274 -9.56 -11.54 -13.17
N ASP A 275 -10.68 -11.41 -13.89
CA ASP A 275 -12.05 -11.46 -13.34
C ASP A 275 -12.14 -10.75 -11.97
N TYR A 276 -11.79 -9.47 -11.92
CA TYR A 276 -11.72 -8.72 -10.65
C TYR A 276 -13.11 -8.53 -10.01
N ARG A 277 -14.19 -8.75 -10.77
CA ARG A 277 -15.58 -8.75 -10.30
C ARG A 277 -15.98 -10.08 -9.65
N ASN A 278 -15.07 -11.05 -9.61
CA ASN A 278 -15.31 -12.33 -8.97
C ASN A 278 -15.64 -12.14 -7.48
N PRO A 279 -16.84 -12.57 -7.03
CA PRO A 279 -17.27 -12.42 -5.63
C PRO A 279 -16.35 -13.13 -4.62
N PHE A 280 -15.57 -14.13 -5.07
CA PHE A 280 -14.58 -14.83 -4.26
C PHE A 280 -13.30 -14.00 -4.02
N LEU A 281 -12.99 -13.04 -4.90
CA LEU A 281 -11.87 -12.10 -4.76
C LEU A 281 -12.28 -10.81 -4.04
N ASP A 282 -13.51 -10.35 -4.26
CA ASP A 282 -14.04 -9.12 -3.65
C ASP A 282 -14.06 -9.19 -2.11
N LYS A 283 -14.50 -10.33 -1.55
CA LYS A 283 -14.60 -10.50 -0.09
C LYS A 283 -13.24 -10.44 0.65
N PRO A 284 -12.19 -11.17 0.22
CA PRO A 284 -10.88 -11.06 0.85
C PRO A 284 -10.25 -9.67 0.66
N VAL A 285 -10.34 -9.07 -0.54
CA VAL A 285 -9.75 -7.77 -0.83
C VAL A 285 -10.36 -6.69 0.07
N ARG A 286 -11.69 -6.65 0.20
CA ARG A 286 -12.40 -5.69 1.09
C ARG A 286 -12.04 -5.82 2.57
N ARG A 287 -11.48 -6.96 3.01
CA ARG A 287 -11.02 -7.17 4.40
C ARG A 287 -9.61 -6.65 4.64
N ILE A 288 -8.85 -6.38 3.58
CA ILE A 288 -7.55 -5.72 3.67
C ILE A 288 -7.77 -4.22 3.80
N GLN A 289 -6.85 -3.55 4.48
CA GLN A 289 -6.85 -2.10 4.62
C GLN A 289 -7.04 -1.43 3.25
N ASN A 290 -8.02 -0.53 3.16
CA ASN A 290 -8.41 0.20 1.96
C ASN A 290 -8.88 -0.67 0.77
N GLY A 291 -9.23 -1.94 0.98
CA GLY A 291 -9.74 -2.80 -0.08
C GLY A 291 -11.04 -2.30 -0.72
N SER A 292 -11.93 -1.72 0.08
CA SER A 292 -13.14 -1.06 -0.43
C SER A 292 -12.82 0.18 -1.28
N LEU A 293 -11.82 0.97 -0.90
CA LEU A 293 -11.40 2.16 -1.63
C LEU A 293 -10.69 1.79 -2.94
N PHE A 294 -9.93 0.69 -2.95
CA PHE A 294 -9.44 0.08 -4.18
C PHE A 294 -10.59 -0.30 -5.13
N ALA A 295 -11.62 -0.99 -4.62
CA ALA A 295 -12.79 -1.33 -5.44
C ALA A 295 -13.51 -0.07 -5.98
N ALA A 296 -13.63 0.99 -5.16
CA ALA A 296 -14.19 2.26 -5.60
C ALA A 296 -13.35 2.89 -6.74
N ARG A 297 -12.02 2.89 -6.61
CA ARG A 297 -11.09 3.34 -7.66
C ARG A 297 -11.25 2.54 -8.97
N VAL A 298 -11.39 1.23 -8.89
CA VAL A 298 -11.66 0.37 -10.07
C VAL A 298 -12.97 0.77 -10.74
N THR A 299 -14.06 0.96 -9.97
CA THR A 299 -15.35 1.37 -10.55
C THR A 299 -15.31 2.77 -11.17
N LEU A 300 -14.52 3.70 -10.61
CA LEU A 300 -14.32 5.03 -11.19
C LEU A 300 -13.53 4.98 -12.50
N PHE A 301 -12.54 4.09 -12.62
CA PHE A 301 -11.82 3.87 -13.87
C PHE A 301 -12.77 3.39 -14.97
N ASP A 302 -13.63 2.42 -14.66
CA ASP A 302 -14.68 1.96 -15.59
C ASP A 302 -15.66 3.10 -15.93
N ALA A 303 -16.06 3.93 -14.96
CA ALA A 303 -16.92 5.07 -15.21
C ALA A 303 -16.27 6.09 -16.16
N LEU A 304 -14.98 6.40 -15.98
CA LEU A 304 -14.23 7.26 -16.90
C LEU A 304 -14.17 6.68 -18.31
N HIS A 305 -14.03 5.36 -18.44
CA HIS A 305 -14.09 4.70 -19.75
C HIS A 305 -15.47 4.86 -20.39
N ASN A 306 -16.56 4.62 -19.66
CA ASN A 306 -17.92 4.82 -20.15
C ASN A 306 -18.18 6.27 -20.58
N VAL A 307 -17.67 7.26 -19.84
CA VAL A 307 -17.76 8.68 -20.25
C VAL A 307 -17.01 8.93 -21.57
N LYS A 308 -15.83 8.31 -21.76
CA LYS A 308 -15.08 8.40 -23.03
C LYS A 308 -15.85 7.78 -24.19
N GLU A 309 -16.47 6.61 -24.00
CA GLU A 309 -17.31 5.97 -25.01
C GLU A 309 -18.49 6.86 -25.39
N LEU A 310 -19.19 7.44 -24.40
CA LEU A 310 -20.28 8.39 -24.62
C LEU A 310 -19.83 9.64 -25.40
N LEU A 311 -18.63 10.17 -25.10
CA LEU A 311 -18.06 11.32 -25.80
C LEU A 311 -17.65 11.00 -27.25
N SER A 312 -17.35 9.74 -27.56
CA SER A 312 -16.93 9.31 -28.90
C SER A 312 -18.10 9.21 -29.89
N ASP A 313 -19.31 8.94 -29.41
CA ASP A 313 -20.50 8.73 -30.24
C ASP A 313 -21.76 9.35 -29.60
N THR A 314 -21.74 10.67 -29.37
CA THR A 314 -22.80 11.41 -28.68
C THR A 314 -24.15 11.44 -29.41
N ARG A 315 -24.15 11.08 -30.70
CA ARG A 315 -25.33 11.07 -31.58
C ARG A 315 -25.90 9.67 -31.80
N ALA A 316 -25.31 8.63 -31.18
CA ALA A 316 -25.87 7.29 -31.25
C ALA A 316 -27.28 7.24 -30.64
N SER A 317 -28.01 6.17 -30.96
CA SER A 317 -29.35 5.98 -30.42
C SER A 317 -29.32 5.90 -28.89
N PRO A 318 -30.31 6.48 -28.19
CA PRO A 318 -30.38 6.43 -26.72
C PRO A 318 -30.31 5.02 -26.15
N SER A 319 -30.89 4.02 -26.83
CA SER A 319 -30.81 2.60 -26.45
C SER A 319 -29.38 2.06 -26.37
N ARG A 320 -28.46 2.58 -27.20
CA ARG A 320 -27.05 2.18 -27.19
C ARG A 320 -26.26 2.93 -26.12
N LEU A 321 -26.62 4.17 -25.82
CA LEU A 321 -25.92 5.03 -24.87
C LEU A 321 -26.35 4.82 -23.42
N THR A 322 -27.60 4.41 -23.19
CA THR A 322 -28.21 4.22 -21.86
C THR A 322 -27.38 3.31 -20.94
N PRO A 323 -26.91 2.12 -21.38
CA PRO A 323 -26.13 1.22 -20.52
C PRO A 323 -24.84 1.83 -19.98
N HIS A 324 -24.22 2.75 -20.74
CA HIS A 324 -23.02 3.45 -20.29
C HIS A 324 -23.33 4.41 -19.13
N VAL A 325 -24.44 5.16 -19.21
CA VAL A 325 -24.85 6.08 -18.14
C VAL A 325 -25.28 5.32 -16.89
N GLU A 326 -26.02 4.22 -17.04
CA GLU A 326 -26.39 3.33 -15.93
C GLU A 326 -25.15 2.75 -15.22
N SER A 327 -24.14 2.35 -15.98
CA SER A 327 -22.86 1.87 -15.43
C SER A 327 -22.13 2.96 -14.64
N ILE A 328 -22.14 4.21 -15.13
CA ILE A 328 -21.55 5.36 -14.42
C ILE A 328 -22.30 5.64 -13.12
N LEU A 329 -23.64 5.68 -13.16
CA LEU A 329 -24.47 5.92 -11.97
C LEU A 329 -24.22 4.85 -10.91
N LEU A 330 -24.21 3.57 -11.29
CA LEU A 330 -23.91 2.46 -10.39
C LEU A 330 -22.54 2.63 -9.72
N ALA A 331 -21.51 2.97 -10.50
CA ALA A 331 -20.17 3.24 -9.98
C ALA A 331 -20.18 4.39 -8.96
N LEU A 332 -20.84 5.50 -9.27
CA LEU A 332 -20.94 6.66 -8.36
C LEU A 332 -21.66 6.31 -7.05
N TYR A 333 -22.75 5.54 -7.09
CA TYR A 333 -23.43 5.08 -5.88
C TYR A 333 -22.56 4.15 -5.02
N VAL A 334 -21.80 3.24 -5.65
CA VAL A 334 -20.82 2.40 -4.95
C VAL A 334 -19.78 3.28 -4.27
N VAL A 335 -19.18 4.21 -5.00
CA VAL A 335 -18.15 5.13 -4.50
C VAL A 335 -18.67 5.98 -3.34
N ARG A 336 -19.89 6.53 -3.47
CA ARG A 336 -20.56 7.28 -2.41
C ARG A 336 -20.65 6.49 -1.11
N ARG A 337 -21.04 5.21 -1.22
CA ARG A 337 -21.15 4.31 -0.06
C ARG A 337 -19.80 4.08 0.61
N GLU A 338 -18.75 3.85 -0.18
CA GLU A 338 -17.42 3.57 0.37
C GLU A 338 -16.78 4.84 0.98
N ILE A 339 -16.91 6.01 0.34
CA ILE A 339 -16.38 7.29 0.85
C ILE A 339 -17.03 7.70 2.16
N LYS A 340 -18.31 7.40 2.38
CA LYS A 340 -19.02 7.72 3.63
C LYS A 340 -18.36 7.13 4.89
N SER A 341 -17.54 6.09 4.73
CA SER A 341 -16.78 5.48 5.83
C SER A 341 -15.49 6.23 6.17
N ILE A 342 -15.05 7.15 5.31
CA ILE A 342 -13.87 7.99 5.52
C ILE A 342 -14.23 9.11 6.49
N ARG A 343 -13.33 9.37 7.44
CA ARG A 343 -13.52 10.45 8.42
C ARG A 343 -13.42 11.82 7.74
N ASP A 344 -14.30 12.74 8.13
CA ASP A 344 -14.33 14.13 7.63
C ASP A 344 -14.51 14.23 6.10
N SER A 345 -15.27 13.30 5.49
CA SER A 345 -15.44 13.19 4.03
C SER A 345 -16.61 14.00 3.46
N SER A 346 -17.16 14.99 4.19
CA SER A 346 -18.39 15.70 3.80
C SER A 346 -18.25 16.40 2.45
N GLU A 347 -17.16 17.14 2.24
CA GLU A 347 -16.86 17.83 0.98
C GLU A 347 -16.77 16.85 -0.20
N GLN A 348 -16.22 15.65 0.04
CA GLN A 348 -16.08 14.65 -1.01
C GLN A 348 -17.40 13.96 -1.35
N ILE A 349 -18.29 13.80 -0.36
CA ILE A 349 -19.65 13.31 -0.61
C ILE A 349 -20.42 14.33 -1.47
N GLU A 350 -20.25 15.63 -1.23
CA GLU A 350 -20.88 16.67 -2.06
C GLU A 350 -20.43 16.59 -3.52
N ILE A 351 -19.14 16.37 -3.78
CA ILE A 351 -18.63 16.19 -5.15
C ILE A 351 -19.21 14.92 -5.80
N VAL A 352 -19.38 13.83 -5.05
CA VAL A 352 -20.04 12.61 -5.56
C VAL A 352 -21.51 12.88 -5.88
N ASP A 353 -22.23 13.61 -5.02
CA ASP A 353 -23.63 13.98 -5.26
C ASP A 353 -23.76 14.91 -6.49
N GLN A 354 -22.81 15.82 -6.70
CA GLN A 354 -22.72 16.62 -7.93
C GLN A 354 -22.43 15.78 -9.18
N ALA A 355 -21.60 14.74 -9.06
CA ALA A 355 -21.34 13.79 -10.15
C ALA A 355 -22.61 13.00 -10.51
N ILE A 356 -23.38 12.54 -9.51
CA ILE A 356 -24.64 11.82 -9.73
C ILE A 356 -25.65 12.74 -10.44
N ALA A 357 -25.82 13.97 -9.96
CA ALA A 357 -26.70 14.95 -10.60
C ALA A 357 -26.28 15.26 -12.06
N ALA A 358 -24.97 15.33 -12.33
CA ALA A 358 -24.45 15.50 -13.69
C ALA A 358 -24.75 14.27 -14.58
N ALA A 359 -24.65 13.05 -14.05
CA ALA A 359 -25.00 11.83 -14.77
C ALA A 359 -26.51 11.75 -15.07
N ASP A 360 -27.38 12.13 -14.14
CA ASP A 360 -28.82 12.24 -14.38
C ASP A 360 -29.14 13.28 -15.47
N ALA A 361 -28.43 14.41 -15.46
CA ALA A 361 -28.57 15.43 -16.49
C ALA A 361 -28.13 14.93 -17.87
N VAL A 362 -27.08 14.10 -17.95
CA VAL A 362 -26.63 13.41 -19.17
C VAL A 362 -27.71 12.45 -19.66
N TYR A 363 -28.28 11.64 -18.75
CA TYR A 363 -29.29 10.63 -19.07
C TYR A 363 -30.48 11.23 -19.83
N VAL A 364 -31.03 12.34 -19.33
CA VAL A 364 -32.19 13.04 -19.93
C VAL A 364 -31.86 13.69 -21.28
N ARG A 365 -30.58 13.87 -21.61
CA ARG A 365 -30.10 14.61 -22.79
C ARG A 365 -29.39 13.72 -23.82
N LEU A 366 -29.43 12.40 -23.66
CA LEU A 366 -28.83 11.45 -24.58
C LEU A 366 -29.34 11.68 -26.02
N GLY A 367 -28.43 11.60 -27.00
CA GLY A 367 -28.72 11.83 -28.41
C GLY A 367 -28.85 13.31 -28.81
N THR A 368 -28.58 14.26 -27.91
CA THR A 368 -28.58 15.70 -28.21
C THR A 368 -27.18 16.30 -28.19
N ASP A 369 -26.90 17.29 -29.04
CA ASP A 369 -25.59 17.97 -29.06
C ASP A 369 -25.26 18.70 -27.73
N LYS A 370 -26.27 18.98 -26.90
CA LYS A 370 -26.12 19.63 -25.57
C LYS A 370 -25.53 18.69 -24.50
N VAL A 371 -25.42 17.38 -24.78
CA VAL A 371 -24.92 16.38 -23.82
C VAL A 371 -23.42 16.52 -23.58
N VAL A 372 -22.66 17.04 -24.56
CA VAL A 372 -21.19 17.11 -24.52
C VAL A 372 -20.68 17.88 -23.31
N GLN A 373 -21.25 19.05 -23.01
CA GLN A 373 -20.80 19.86 -21.88
C GLN A 373 -21.06 19.16 -20.54
N HIS A 374 -22.22 18.48 -20.42
CA HIS A 374 -22.56 17.73 -19.22
C HIS A 374 -21.64 16.50 -19.04
N LEU A 375 -21.28 15.83 -20.13
CA LEU A 375 -20.30 14.73 -20.12
C LEU A 375 -18.90 15.20 -19.68
N ARG A 376 -18.47 16.40 -20.11
CA ARG A 376 -17.20 16.99 -19.65
C ARG A 376 -17.23 17.31 -18.16
N THR A 377 -18.28 17.98 -17.69
CA THR A 377 -18.46 18.23 -16.25
C THR A 377 -18.49 16.94 -15.43
N LEU A 378 -19.21 15.92 -15.90
CA LEU A 378 -19.25 14.60 -15.27
C LEU A 378 -17.85 13.95 -15.23
N LYS A 379 -17.09 14.02 -16.33
CA LYS A 379 -15.70 13.54 -16.39
C LYS A 379 -14.84 14.23 -15.32
N ASP A 380 -14.96 15.54 -15.19
CA ASP A 380 -14.16 16.34 -14.26
C ASP A 380 -14.49 16.00 -12.80
N HIS A 381 -15.77 15.81 -12.46
CA HIS A 381 -16.18 15.34 -11.13
C HIS A 381 -15.63 13.93 -10.84
N ILE A 382 -15.78 12.98 -11.76
CA ILE A 382 -15.27 11.61 -11.59
C ILE A 382 -13.75 11.62 -11.41
N PHE A 383 -13.03 12.44 -12.20
CA PHE A 383 -11.59 12.60 -12.06
C PHE A 383 -11.19 13.18 -10.70
N THR A 384 -11.93 14.18 -10.21
CA THR A 384 -11.70 14.79 -8.89
C THR A 384 -11.86 13.76 -7.78
N ILE A 385 -12.93 12.95 -7.82
CA ILE A 385 -13.17 11.89 -6.84
C ILE A 385 -12.06 10.83 -6.92
N PHE A 386 -11.65 10.45 -8.13
CA PHE A 386 -10.56 9.50 -8.34
C PHE A 386 -9.24 10.03 -7.78
N ALA A 387 -8.92 11.29 -8.02
CA ALA A 387 -7.70 11.94 -7.55
C ALA A 387 -7.65 11.95 -6.01
N PHE A 388 -8.77 12.27 -5.34
CA PHE A 388 -8.90 12.16 -3.88
C PHE A 388 -8.65 10.73 -3.39
N LEU A 389 -9.28 9.73 -4.00
CA LEU A 389 -9.06 8.33 -3.63
C LEU A 389 -7.67 7.79 -4.00
N SER A 390 -6.87 8.57 -4.73
CA SER A 390 -5.47 8.27 -5.06
C SER A 390 -4.49 8.95 -4.10
N ASP A 391 -4.96 9.50 -2.98
CA ASP A 391 -4.08 9.93 -1.90
C ASP A 391 -3.39 8.71 -1.26
N PRO A 392 -2.12 8.86 -0.80
CA PRO A 392 -1.30 7.73 -0.37
C PRO A 392 -1.94 6.88 0.71
N GLU A 393 -2.70 7.50 1.60
CA GLU A 393 -3.35 6.85 2.74
C GLU A 393 -4.53 5.96 2.36
N PHE A 394 -5.03 6.06 1.12
CA PHE A 394 -6.14 5.26 0.60
C PHE A 394 -5.68 4.14 -0.35
N HIS A 395 -4.38 3.97 -0.57
CA HIS A 395 -3.84 2.89 -1.40
C HIS A 395 -4.05 1.52 -0.76
N LEU A 396 -4.16 0.46 -1.58
CA LEU A 396 -4.42 -0.90 -1.10
C LEU A 396 -3.33 -1.36 -0.14
N ALA A 397 -3.76 -1.89 1.01
CA ALA A 397 -2.94 -2.35 2.11
C ALA A 397 -2.09 -1.28 2.80
N VAL A 398 -2.38 0.01 2.61
CA VAL A 398 -1.62 1.12 3.19
C VAL A 398 -2.34 1.75 4.37
N HIS A 399 -1.58 2.13 5.40
CA HIS A 399 -2.06 2.91 6.54
C HIS A 399 -1.44 4.31 6.52
N SER A 400 -2.21 5.30 6.95
CA SER A 400 -1.72 6.65 7.26
C SER A 400 -0.86 6.65 8.53
N ARG A 401 0.26 7.37 8.51
CA ARG A 401 1.03 7.79 9.69
C ARG A 401 0.67 9.24 9.93
N ASP A 402 -0.14 9.49 10.93
CA ASP A 402 -0.31 10.86 11.44
C ASP A 402 1.05 11.28 12.06
N LEU A 403 1.71 12.33 11.55
CA LEU A 403 2.96 12.87 12.14
C LEU A 403 2.70 14.13 12.99
N SER A 404 1.53 14.74 12.84
CA SER A 404 1.05 15.80 13.75
C SER A 404 0.75 15.26 15.16
N ASN A 405 0.64 13.94 15.25
CA ASN A 405 0.52 13.18 16.46
C ASN A 405 1.10 11.79 16.15
N PRO A 406 2.25 11.33 16.70
CA PRO A 406 2.75 9.97 16.49
C PRO A 406 1.84 8.88 17.13
N ARG A 407 0.58 9.24 17.36
CA ARG A 407 -0.53 8.58 18.04
C ARG A 407 -1.80 9.10 17.36
N GLY A 408 -2.85 8.32 17.21
CA GLY A 408 -4.17 8.87 16.91
C GLY A 408 -4.54 9.90 18.00
N GLN A 409 -5.05 11.06 17.57
CA GLN A 409 -5.67 12.16 18.32
C GLN A 409 -5.54 12.29 19.86
N GLY A 410 -5.11 13.48 20.28
CA GLY A 410 -5.45 14.08 21.58
C GLY A 410 -4.22 14.31 22.46
N GLY A 411 -4.07 15.54 22.98
CA GLY A 411 -3.08 15.85 24.04
C GLY A 411 -3.04 14.72 25.05
N THR A 412 -1.83 14.25 25.37
CA THR A 412 -1.55 12.92 25.94
C THR A 412 -2.58 12.48 26.98
N LYS A 413 -3.65 11.82 26.50
CA LYS A 413 -4.61 11.19 27.38
C LYS A 413 -4.01 9.88 27.85
N CYS A 414 -4.22 9.61 29.12
CA CYS A 414 -3.82 8.36 29.72
C CYS A 414 -4.47 7.18 28.98
N CYS A 415 -3.70 6.16 28.61
CA CYS A 415 -4.22 4.95 27.95
C CYS A 415 -5.04 4.03 28.87
N ASN A 416 -5.29 4.44 30.12
CA ASN A 416 -6.15 3.69 31.03
C ASN A 416 -7.61 4.11 30.77
N PRO A 417 -8.51 3.21 30.33
CA PRO A 417 -9.90 3.54 30.01
C PRO A 417 -10.68 4.12 31.20
N ALA A 418 -10.25 3.84 32.43
CA ALA A 418 -10.87 4.34 33.66
C ALA A 418 -10.24 5.65 34.17
N CYS A 419 -9.36 6.30 33.39
CA CYS A 419 -8.67 7.51 33.84
C CYS A 419 -9.52 8.77 33.60
N PRO A 420 -9.71 9.65 34.61
CA PRO A 420 -10.45 10.90 34.45
C PRO A 420 -9.72 11.97 33.64
N GLY A 421 -8.45 11.76 33.24
CA GLY A 421 -7.77 12.58 32.23
C GLY A 421 -7.12 13.88 32.72
N ASN A 422 -6.93 14.08 34.04
CA ASN A 422 -6.53 15.37 34.62
C ASN A 422 -5.01 15.64 34.69
N ALA A 423 -4.15 14.84 34.05
CA ALA A 423 -2.70 14.98 34.19
C ALA A 423 -2.10 15.87 33.09
N ARG A 424 -1.38 16.94 33.50
CA ARG A 424 -0.64 17.83 32.58
C ARG A 424 0.59 17.16 31.95
N GLU A 425 1.12 16.12 32.58
CA GLU A 425 2.27 15.34 32.11
C GLU A 425 1.95 13.85 32.16
N THR A 426 2.50 13.07 31.21
CA THR A 426 2.27 11.62 31.15
C THR A 426 3.57 10.82 31.08
N LEU A 427 3.60 9.71 31.81
CA LEU A 427 4.68 8.74 31.82
C LEU A 427 4.53 7.75 30.67
N LYS A 428 5.55 7.63 29.81
CA LYS A 428 5.58 6.59 28.76
C LYS A 428 5.95 5.23 29.36
N CYS A 429 5.34 4.16 28.85
CA CYS A 429 5.70 2.80 29.28
C CYS A 429 7.18 2.51 28.96
N SER A 430 7.97 2.09 29.93
CA SER A 430 9.40 1.84 29.79
C SER A 430 9.73 0.68 28.84
N GLY A 431 8.84 -0.32 28.72
CA GLY A 431 9.04 -1.49 27.85
C GLY A 431 8.87 -1.17 26.36
N CYS A 432 7.66 -0.76 25.96
CA CYS A 432 7.34 -0.50 24.55
C CYS A 432 7.52 0.95 24.11
N ARG A 433 7.50 1.92 25.04
CA ARG A 433 7.48 3.38 24.80
C ARG A 433 6.30 3.88 23.93
N MET A 434 5.35 3.01 23.60
CA MET A 434 4.20 3.32 22.75
C MET A 434 3.04 3.94 23.52
N THR A 435 2.68 3.40 24.68
CA THR A 435 1.58 3.90 25.53
C THR A 435 2.06 4.91 26.56
N SER A 436 1.16 5.77 27.03
CA SER A 436 1.43 6.75 28.09
C SER A 436 0.33 6.77 29.13
N TYR A 437 0.73 6.99 30.37
CA TYR A 437 -0.15 6.96 31.53
C TYR A 437 -0.01 8.24 32.33
N CYS A 438 -1.09 8.63 32.99
CA CYS A 438 -1.11 9.70 33.99
C CYS A 438 -0.07 9.49 35.12
N GLY A 439 0.32 8.22 35.33
CA GLY A 439 1.25 7.76 36.33
C GLY A 439 1.26 6.23 36.41
N VAL A 440 2.06 5.67 37.31
CA VAL A 440 2.25 4.22 37.47
C VAL A 440 0.94 3.50 37.86
N ALA A 441 0.03 4.17 38.58
CA ALA A 441 -1.27 3.60 38.95
C ALA A 441 -2.14 3.32 37.70
N CYS A 442 -2.24 4.30 36.80
CA CYS A 442 -2.90 4.16 35.51
C CYS A 442 -2.25 3.06 34.64
N GLN A 443 -0.92 2.96 34.66
CA GLN A 443 -0.19 1.90 33.96
C GLN A 443 -0.51 0.51 34.51
N ARG A 444 -0.53 0.34 35.83
CA ARG A 444 -0.83 -0.95 36.48
C ARG A 444 -2.27 -1.39 36.22
N ALA A 445 -3.22 -0.47 36.23
CA ALA A 445 -4.63 -0.75 35.95
C ALA A 445 -4.82 -1.27 34.51
N ASP A 446 -4.19 -0.62 33.53
CA ASP A 446 -4.21 -1.04 32.13
C ASP A 446 -3.21 -2.18 31.83
N TYR A 447 -2.36 -2.58 32.78
CA TYR A 447 -1.27 -3.52 32.49
C TYR A 447 -1.77 -4.87 31.98
N LYS A 448 -2.93 -5.36 32.43
CA LYS A 448 -3.49 -6.63 31.94
C LYS A 448 -3.83 -6.58 30.44
N SER A 449 -4.41 -5.48 29.96
CA SER A 449 -4.72 -5.24 28.54
C SER A 449 -3.48 -4.81 27.74
N HIS A 450 -2.57 -4.08 28.38
CA HIS A 450 -1.36 -3.55 27.75
C HIS A 450 -0.22 -4.56 27.62
N ARG A 451 -0.09 -5.51 28.55
CA ARG A 451 1.02 -6.48 28.63
C ARG A 451 1.25 -7.24 27.32
N PRO A 452 0.23 -7.72 26.57
CA PRO A 452 0.45 -8.36 25.28
C PRO A 452 1.17 -7.44 24.27
N LEU A 453 0.69 -6.20 24.12
CA LEU A 453 1.30 -5.19 23.24
C LEU A 453 2.69 -4.76 23.74
N CYS A 454 2.87 -4.63 25.05
CA CYS A 454 4.16 -4.29 25.64
C CYS A 454 5.21 -5.37 25.39
N THR A 455 4.82 -6.64 25.54
CA THR A 455 5.69 -7.81 25.32
C THR A 455 6.03 -7.95 23.85
N GLU A 456 5.05 -7.75 22.96
CA GLU A 456 5.22 -7.81 21.51
C GLU A 456 6.16 -6.71 20.97
N MET A 457 5.97 -5.47 21.40
CA MET A 457 6.88 -4.37 21.03
C MET A 457 8.28 -4.54 21.66
N GLY A 458 8.39 -5.23 22.79
CA GLY A 458 9.66 -5.68 23.35
C GLY A 458 10.31 -6.78 22.51
N ARG A 459 9.53 -7.73 21.99
CA ARG A 459 9.99 -8.81 21.10
C ARG A 459 10.43 -8.32 19.74
N ARG A 460 9.86 -7.23 19.21
CA ARG A 460 10.37 -6.56 18.00
C ARG A 460 11.80 -6.00 18.15
N LYS A 461 12.31 -5.86 19.38
CA LYS A 461 13.73 -5.55 19.63
C LYS A 461 14.62 -6.79 19.68
N ALA A 462 14.03 -7.98 19.76
CA ALA A 462 14.74 -9.25 19.75
C ALA A 462 14.64 -9.89 18.37
N THR A 463 15.78 -10.35 17.85
CA THR A 463 15.89 -11.02 16.56
C THR A 463 15.00 -12.27 16.53
N PRO A 464 14.16 -12.50 15.49
CA PRO A 464 13.26 -13.66 15.46
C PRO A 464 14.03 -14.97 15.25
N ASN A 465 13.58 -16.04 15.92
CA ASN A 465 14.11 -17.39 15.75
C ASN A 465 13.66 -17.99 14.40
N VAL A 466 14.59 -18.66 13.73
CA VAL A 466 14.35 -19.38 12.47
C VAL A 466 13.37 -20.52 12.71
N VAL A 467 12.17 -20.43 12.15
CA VAL A 467 11.18 -21.52 12.16
C VAL A 467 11.60 -22.55 11.11
N LYS A 468 11.92 -23.78 11.55
CA LYS A 468 12.12 -24.92 10.64
C LYS A 468 10.76 -25.33 10.08
N VAL A 469 10.62 -25.26 8.76
CA VAL A 469 9.46 -25.77 8.03
C VAL A 469 9.43 -27.30 8.16
N VAL A 470 8.34 -27.85 8.68
CA VAL A 470 8.05 -29.29 8.64
C VAL A 470 7.03 -29.48 7.54
N GLU A 471 7.42 -30.17 6.46
CA GLU A 471 6.49 -30.58 5.41
C GLU A 471 5.56 -31.67 5.97
N THR A 472 4.26 -31.41 5.95
CA THR A 472 3.24 -32.42 6.24
C THR A 472 2.33 -32.60 5.03
N GLU A 473 1.98 -33.85 4.74
CA GLU A 473 1.15 -34.23 3.59
C GLU A 473 -0.21 -33.53 3.61
N ILE A 474 -0.59 -33.02 2.43
CA ILE A 474 -1.87 -32.38 2.16
C ILE A 474 -2.98 -33.42 2.26
N ARG A 475 -3.85 -33.32 3.27
CA ARG A 475 -5.06 -34.15 3.36
C ARG A 475 -6.21 -33.50 2.60
N VAL A 476 -6.59 -34.10 1.48
CA VAL A 476 -7.78 -33.72 0.71
C VAL A 476 -9.03 -34.22 1.45
N LEU A 477 -9.99 -33.33 1.71
CA LEU A 477 -11.29 -33.70 2.24
C LEU A 477 -12.07 -34.48 1.17
N LYS A 478 -12.46 -35.73 1.48
CA LYS A 478 -13.31 -36.54 0.60
C LYS A 478 -14.69 -35.89 0.46
N PRO A 479 -15.30 -35.87 -0.73
CA PRO A 479 -16.68 -35.43 -0.91
C PRO A 479 -17.61 -36.28 -0.06
N ILE A 480 -18.55 -35.65 0.63
CA ILE A 480 -19.67 -36.33 1.27
C ILE A 480 -20.56 -36.85 0.14
N GLY A 481 -20.65 -38.17 0.01
CA GLY A 481 -21.54 -38.82 -0.94
C GLY A 481 -22.99 -38.47 -0.64
N LEU A 482 -23.75 -38.14 -1.67
CA LEU A 482 -25.21 -38.12 -1.64
C LEU A 482 -25.67 -39.58 -1.51
N SER A 483 -26.29 -39.91 -0.39
CA SER A 483 -27.13 -41.11 -0.20
C SER A 483 -28.55 -40.67 0.10
#